data_AF-A0A5E4QDA0-F1
#
_entry.id   AF-A0A5E4QDA0-F1
#
_cell.length_a   1.000
_cell.length_b   1.000
_cell.length_c   1.000
_cell.angle_alpha   90.00
_cell.angle_beta   90.00
_cell.angle_gamma   90.00
#
_symmetry.space_group_name_H-M   'P 1'
#
loop_
_entity.id
_entity.type
_entity.pdbx_description
1 polymer ?
#
loop_
_entity_poly.entity_id
_entity_poly.type
_entity_poly.pdbx_seq_one_letter_code
_entity_poly.pdbx_strand_id
1 'polypeptide(L)'
;MLDQTPVPPAEPAPALPPKPVNEDELSLCEGDIVNIVSKEAPDRGWWRGELNGKVGLFPDNFVQILPPDPSLENRVRQGTDHDKT
;
A
#
# COMPACT_ATOMS: atom_id res chain seq x y z
N MET A 1 17.73 35.11 30.81
CA MET A 1 16.68 34.10 30.64
C MET A 1 16.52 33.90 29.15
N LEU A 2 16.68 32.64 28.70
CA LEU A 2 16.52 32.10 27.33
C LEU A 2 17.29 32.85 26.21
N ASP A 3 18.22 32.18 25.55
CA ASP A 3 17.93 31.68 24.19
C ASP A 3 19.12 30.92 23.57
N GLN A 4 18.76 29.82 22.89
CA GLN A 4 19.47 29.08 21.86
C GLN A 4 20.86 28.48 22.16
N THR A 5 20.87 27.15 22.33
CA THR A 5 21.98 26.30 21.91
C THR A 5 22.28 26.58 20.44
N PRO A 6 23.53 26.88 20.05
CA PRO A 6 23.85 27.14 18.65
C PRO A 6 23.61 25.88 17.82
N VAL A 7 22.75 25.99 16.81
CA VAL A 7 22.66 25.00 15.73
C VAL A 7 24.06 24.87 15.12
N PRO A 8 24.66 23.67 15.07
CA PRO A 8 25.96 23.51 14.41
C PRO A 8 25.82 23.93 12.94
N PRO A 9 26.86 24.54 12.34
CA PRO A 9 26.83 24.87 10.93
C PRO A 9 26.51 23.58 10.16
N ALA A 10 25.47 23.63 9.33
CA ALA A 10 25.03 22.48 8.55
C ALA A 10 26.25 21.89 7.82
N GLU A 11 26.71 20.73 8.25
CA GLU A 11 27.70 19.96 7.50
C GLU A 11 27.08 19.71 6.10
N PRO A 12 27.85 19.86 5.00
CA PRO A 12 27.35 19.52 3.67
C PRO A 12 27.13 18.01 3.61
N ALA A 13 25.94 17.56 4.00
CA ALA A 13 25.48 16.21 3.74
C ALA A 13 25.26 16.07 2.23
N PRO A 14 25.67 14.96 1.60
CA PRO A 14 25.33 14.71 0.20
C PRO A 14 23.80 14.77 0.06
N ALA A 15 23.31 15.58 -0.88
CA ALA A 15 21.91 15.60 -1.24
C ALA A 15 21.53 14.19 -1.67
N LEU A 16 20.70 13.51 -0.86
CA LEU A 16 20.08 12.27 -1.29
C LEU A 16 19.26 12.57 -2.56
N PRO A 17 19.30 11.72 -3.60
CA PRO A 17 18.42 11.90 -4.75
C PRO A 17 16.97 11.99 -4.25
N PRO A 18 16.09 12.77 -4.91
CA PRO A 18 14.67 12.74 -4.57
C PRO A 18 14.22 11.28 -4.63
N LYS A 19 13.82 10.73 -3.49
CA LYS A 19 13.15 9.44 -3.47
C LYS A 19 11.88 9.64 -4.32
N PRO A 20 11.61 8.81 -5.33
CA PRO A 20 10.40 8.97 -6.14
C PRO A 20 9.19 8.95 -5.21
N VAL A 21 8.50 10.08 -5.07
CA VAL A 21 7.57 10.36 -3.97
C VAL A 21 6.23 9.65 -4.13
N ASN A 22 5.98 8.90 -5.21
CA ASN A 22 4.60 8.50 -5.55
C ASN A 22 4.39 7.09 -6.12
N GLU A 23 5.44 6.25 -6.21
CA GLU A 23 5.25 4.86 -6.64
C GLU A 23 4.92 3.93 -5.48
N ASP A 24 5.25 4.34 -4.25
CA ASP A 24 5.10 3.52 -3.06
C ASP A 24 3.70 3.58 -2.43
N GLU A 25 2.74 4.36 -2.94
CA GLU A 25 1.38 4.43 -2.39
C GLU A 25 0.33 3.77 -3.32
N LEU A 26 -0.57 2.99 -2.71
CA LEU A 26 -1.63 2.26 -3.40
C LEU A 26 -2.96 3.01 -3.24
N SER A 27 -3.55 3.40 -4.37
CA SER A 27 -4.89 4.01 -4.40
C SER A 27 -5.95 2.90 -4.36
N LEU A 28 -6.85 2.96 -3.38
CA LEU A 28 -7.91 1.98 -3.19
C LEU A 28 -9.27 2.62 -3.49
N CYS A 29 -10.11 1.92 -4.24
CA CYS A 29 -11.52 2.24 -4.43
C CYS A 29 -12.41 1.21 -3.73
N GLU A 30 -13.65 1.61 -3.43
CA GLU A 30 -14.65 0.69 -2.89
C GLU A 30 -14.89 -0.46 -3.89
N GLY A 31 -14.74 -1.70 -3.40
CA GLY A 31 -14.88 -2.92 -4.20
C GLY A 31 -13.56 -3.48 -4.76
N ASP A 32 -12.43 -2.77 -4.61
CA ASP A 32 -11.12 -3.30 -4.98
C ASP A 32 -10.69 -4.43 -4.04
N ILE A 33 -10.08 -5.48 -4.62
CA ILE A 33 -9.49 -6.58 -3.87
C ILE A 33 -7.97 -6.44 -3.94
N VAL A 34 -7.38 -6.04 -2.83
CA VAL A 34 -5.93 -5.87 -2.69
C VAL A 34 -5.31 -7.14 -2.17
N ASN A 35 -4.24 -7.60 -2.82
CA ASN A 35 -3.46 -8.71 -2.31
C ASN A 35 -2.46 -8.20 -1.26
N ILE A 36 -2.53 -8.73 -0.03
CA ILE A 36 -1.65 -8.29 1.06
C ILE A 36 -0.26 -8.91 0.86
N VAL A 37 0.74 -8.08 0.54
CA VAL A 37 2.14 -8.50 0.36
C VAL A 37 2.87 -8.52 1.70
N SER A 38 2.69 -7.51 2.54
CA SER A 38 3.27 -7.46 3.89
C SER A 38 2.42 -6.61 4.83
N LYS A 39 2.27 -7.07 6.08
CA LYS A 39 1.65 -6.29 7.17
C LYS A 39 2.67 -5.51 8.01
N GLU A 40 3.95 -5.70 7.71
CA GLU A 40 5.09 -5.11 8.39
C GLU A 40 5.61 -3.96 7.53
N ALA A 41 4.96 -2.80 7.64
CA ALA A 41 5.46 -1.56 7.06
C ALA A 41 6.25 -0.74 8.10
N PRO A 42 7.09 0.22 7.66
CA PRO A 42 7.81 1.12 8.56
C PRO A 42 6.87 1.90 9.48
N ASP A 43 5.70 2.26 8.95
CA ASP A 43 4.66 2.99 9.65
C ASP A 43 3.60 2.05 10.22
N ARG A 44 3.33 2.20 11.51
CA ARG A 44 2.31 1.38 12.19
C ARG A 44 0.93 1.68 11.62
N GLY A 45 0.20 0.64 11.21
CA GLY A 45 -1.11 0.77 10.57
C GLY A 45 -1.05 0.94 9.04
N TRP A 46 0.14 0.76 8.45
CA TRP A 46 0.29 0.68 7.00
C TRP A 46 0.65 -0.74 6.60
N TRP A 47 0.03 -1.21 5.53
CA TRP A 47 0.33 -2.49 4.91
C TRP A 47 0.80 -2.27 3.48
N ARG A 48 1.62 -3.19 3.01
CA ARG A 48 2.03 -3.26 1.61
C ARG A 48 1.13 -4.25 0.89
N GLY A 49 0.59 -3.85 -0.24
CA GLY A 49 -0.22 -4.72 -1.08
C GLY A 49 -0.05 -4.45 -2.56
N GLU A 50 -0.64 -5.35 -3.34
CA GLU A 50 -0.66 -5.31 -4.79
C GLU A 50 -2.10 -5.18 -5.28
N LEU A 51 -2.34 -4.22 -6.17
CA LEU A 51 -3.61 -4.00 -6.85
C LEU A 51 -3.34 -3.67 -8.32
N ASN A 52 -3.98 -4.40 -9.24
CA ASN A 52 -3.81 -4.20 -10.69
C ASN A 52 -2.34 -4.21 -11.16
N GLY A 53 -1.49 -5.02 -10.53
CA GLY A 53 -0.05 -5.10 -10.82
C GLY A 53 0.79 -3.92 -10.28
N LYS A 54 0.16 -2.95 -9.59
CA LYS A 54 0.87 -1.91 -8.84
C LYS A 54 1.06 -2.38 -7.40
N VAL A 55 2.29 -2.27 -6.90
CA VAL A 55 2.61 -2.56 -5.50
C VAL A 55 2.82 -1.26 -4.75
N GLY A 56 2.19 -1.11 -3.60
CA GLY A 56 2.26 0.10 -2.78
C GLY A 56 1.79 -0.12 -1.35
N LEU A 57 1.95 0.90 -0.54
CA LEU A 57 1.53 1.04 0.83
C LEU A 57 0.14 1.66 0.87
N PHE A 58 -0.69 1.15 1.76
CA PHE A 58 -2.01 1.71 2.06
C PHE A 58 -2.31 1.52 3.56
N PRO A 59 -3.18 2.34 4.15
CA PRO A 59 -3.51 2.21 5.56
C PRO A 59 -4.47 1.03 5.76
N ASP A 60 -4.24 0.24 6.81
CA ASP A 60 -5.03 -0.98 7.07
C ASP A 60 -6.52 -0.69 7.30
N ASN A 61 -6.83 0.51 7.79
CA ASN A 61 -8.20 0.99 8.02
C ASN A 61 -9.06 1.09 6.74
N PHE A 62 -8.46 1.01 5.54
CA PHE A 62 -9.17 1.06 4.26
C PHE A 62 -9.45 -0.32 3.66
N VAL A 63 -9.07 -1.41 4.35
CA VAL A 63 -9.34 -2.78 3.89
C VAL A 63 -10.00 -3.61 4.97
N GLN A 64 -10.79 -4.59 4.55
CA GLN A 64 -11.32 -5.63 5.43
C GLN A 64 -10.70 -6.96 5.04
N ILE A 65 -10.10 -7.66 6.02
CA ILE A 65 -9.60 -9.01 5.79
C ILE A 65 -10.80 -9.93 5.59
N LEU A 66 -10.94 -10.44 4.36
CA LEU A 66 -11.93 -11.45 4.06
C LEU A 66 -11.50 -12.77 4.72
N PRO A 67 -12.41 -13.47 5.42
CA PRO A 67 -12.13 -14.82 5.89
C PRO A 67 -11.84 -15.73 4.68
N PRO A 68 -11.08 -16.83 4.86
CA PRO A 68 -10.89 -17.82 3.81
C PRO A 68 -12.23 -18.48 3.50
N ASP A 69 -12.98 -17.91 2.57
CA ASP A 69 -14.29 -18.39 2.19
C ASP A 69 -14.16 -19.29 0.94
N PRO A 70 -14.46 -20.59 1.05
CA PRO A 70 -14.36 -21.53 -0.08
C PRO A 70 -15.33 -21.21 -1.22
N SER A 71 -16.32 -20.33 -1.02
CA SER A 71 -17.24 -19.89 -2.06
C SER A 71 -16.71 -18.74 -2.92
N LEU A 72 -15.73 -17.95 -2.43
CA LEU A 72 -15.10 -16.87 -3.20
C LEU A 72 -14.16 -17.42 -4.29
N GLU A 73 -13.46 -18.52 -4.02
CA GLU A 73 -12.65 -19.26 -5.02
C GLU A 73 -13.49 -19.67 -6.24
N ASN A 74 -14.78 -19.95 -6.05
CA ASN A 74 -15.67 -20.36 -7.13
C ASN A 74 -16.18 -19.20 -7.98
N ARG A 75 -16.13 -17.94 -7.52
CA ARG A 75 -16.63 -16.78 -8.28
C ARG A 75 -15.62 -16.23 -9.28
N VAL A 76 -14.32 -16.36 -9.00
CA VAL A 76 -13.24 -15.90 -9.91
C VAL A 76 -13.16 -16.78 -11.17
N ARG A 77 -13.60 -18.06 -11.09
CA ARG A 77 -13.57 -19.01 -12.21
C ARG A 77 -14.84 -19.05 -13.07
N GLN A 78 -15.92 -18.38 -12.66
CA GLN A 78 -17.23 -18.42 -13.37
C GLN A 78 -17.45 -17.21 -14.30
N GLY A 79 -16.38 -16.59 -14.80
CA GLY A 79 -16.43 -15.40 -15.66
C GLY A 79 -16.36 -15.65 -17.17
N THR A 80 -16.20 -16.89 -17.65
CA THR A 80 -16.18 -17.18 -19.09
C THR A 80 -16.77 -18.56 -19.39
N ASP A 81 -18.09 -18.65 -19.57
CA ASP A 81 -18.67 -19.78 -20.29
C ASP A 81 -19.94 -19.31 -21.03
N HIS A 82 -19.70 -18.93 -22.29
CA HIS A 82 -20.58 -19.05 -23.46
C HIS A 82 -21.94 -18.32 -23.50
N ASP A 83 -21.94 -17.17 -24.17
CA ASP A 83 -23.03 -16.79 -25.08
C ASP A 83 -23.14 -17.85 -26.18
N LYS A 84 -24.11 -18.75 -26.06
CA LYS A 84 -24.65 -19.51 -27.20
C LYS A 84 -26.06 -20.01 -26.88
N THR A 85 -27.07 -19.23 -27.27
CA THR A 85 -28.36 -19.73 -27.77
C THR A 85 -29.00 -18.66 -28.64
#